data_AF-A0A067KEG4-F1
#
_entry.id   AF-A0A067KEG4-F1
#
_cell.length_a   1.000
_cell.length_b   1.000
_cell.length_c   1.000
_cell.angle_alpha   90.00
_cell.angle_beta   90.00
_cell.angle_gamma   90.00
#
_symmetry.space_group_name_H-M   'P 1'
#
loop_
_entity.id
_entity.type
_entity.pdbx_description
1 polymer ?
#
loop_
_entity_poly.entity_id
_entity_poly.type
_entity_poly.pdbx_seq_one_letter_code
_entity_poly.pdbx_strand_id
1 'polypeptide(L)'
;MEPPSPAQPPQYLVLPRQSELSSGQIEFLNQHLRTHEDLSSKAPLLLTDLTDNFADLEANILNLQRNLMKRTVSWICRSFGAKSSLANLNFKLENLSLQTSHYGICSKIQKVLCEELTQLAKCLKRIENIREYVDTALQLEALVGDLEDAIYSVGDCYARNMFSTKIFTSLISTDFETKQERLLRAIKGMNNIEDVLVDVVKFHPQWSHLLESVDIRVDKILAIVRPQILADHRALLGSLGWPPKLLTLKVDSGESASFPNPLVLMEGEKRKYYSQSFLGLCTLQHLQTRREDRQHNIFGRKECFMKFWAIDELVSPIASRMEHHFSKWAEQPEFMFALVYKITRDFIVGVDDVLQPLIDRARLTSYSAREAWVSAMVQMLSGFLARGVVSVLAERYKEKHMKSEVISSWLHLIDHAVAFDKRMQLLARLAQDLD
;
A
#
# COMPACT_ATOMS: atom_id res chain seq x y z
N MET A 1 8.97 59.32 -35.81
CA MET A 1 10.26 59.35 -36.53
C MET A 1 11.29 59.79 -35.51
N GLU A 2 12.00 58.82 -34.95
CA GLU A 2 13.11 59.02 -34.01
C GLU A 2 14.17 57.99 -34.43
N PRO A 3 15.45 58.37 -34.56
CA PRO A 3 16.43 57.58 -35.30
C PRO A 3 16.96 56.39 -34.48
N PRO A 4 17.47 55.33 -35.13
CA PRO A 4 18.11 54.24 -34.43
C PRO A 4 19.45 54.70 -33.86
N SER A 5 19.63 54.51 -32.55
CA SER A 5 20.89 54.76 -31.85
C SER A 5 21.97 53.74 -32.32
N PRO A 6 23.25 54.13 -32.39
CA PRO A 6 24.26 53.40 -33.13
C PRO A 6 24.69 52.09 -32.44
N ALA A 7 25.00 51.09 -33.27
CA ALA A 7 25.54 49.80 -32.85
C ALA A 7 26.78 49.99 -31.96
N GLN A 8 26.72 49.46 -30.74
CA GLN A 8 27.89 49.32 -29.87
C GLN A 8 28.80 48.19 -30.39
N PRO A 9 30.13 48.36 -30.36
CA PRO A 9 31.10 47.34 -30.77
C PRO A 9 31.05 46.14 -29.80
N PRO A 10 31.50 44.93 -30.24
CA PRO A 10 31.37 43.72 -29.43
C PRO A 10 32.14 43.89 -28.12
N GLN A 11 31.40 43.89 -27.01
CA GLN A 11 31.97 43.86 -25.68
C GLN A 11 32.79 42.58 -25.56
N TYR A 12 34.08 42.74 -25.27
CA TYR A 12 34.98 41.63 -24.93
C TYR A 12 34.28 40.72 -23.92
N LEU A 13 34.08 39.45 -24.28
CA LEU A 13 33.51 38.41 -23.43
C LEU A 13 34.39 38.24 -22.19
N VAL A 14 34.04 38.95 -21.12
CA VAL A 14 34.59 38.69 -19.78
C VAL A 14 34.00 37.36 -19.35
N LEU A 15 34.85 36.35 -19.19
CA LEU A 15 34.42 35.06 -18.64
C LEU A 15 33.86 35.27 -17.23
N PRO A 16 32.68 34.69 -16.90
CA PRO A 16 32.07 34.85 -15.58
C PRO A 16 33.00 34.32 -14.49
N ARG A 17 32.99 34.98 -13.32
CA ARG A 17 33.80 34.53 -12.17
C ARG A 17 33.23 33.23 -11.63
N GLN A 18 34.07 32.34 -11.11
CA GLN A 18 33.60 31.03 -10.59
C GLN A 18 32.52 31.13 -9.50
N SER A 19 32.46 32.26 -8.77
CA SER A 19 31.44 32.56 -7.78
C SER A 19 30.06 32.91 -8.35
N GLU A 20 29.96 33.15 -9.66
CA GLU A 20 28.73 33.52 -10.37
C GLU A 20 28.08 32.31 -11.07
N LEU A 21 28.77 31.17 -11.10
CA LEU A 21 28.28 29.93 -11.69
C LEU A 21 27.48 29.13 -10.66
N SER A 22 26.31 28.62 -11.08
CA SER A 22 25.50 27.77 -10.22
C SER A 22 26.17 26.40 -10.01
N SER A 23 25.85 25.72 -8.90
CA SER A 23 26.42 24.40 -8.58
C SER A 23 26.22 23.38 -9.70
N GLY A 24 25.05 23.40 -10.36
CA GLY A 24 24.76 22.53 -11.50
C GLY A 24 25.57 22.86 -12.75
N GLN A 25 25.89 24.13 -13.00
CA GLN A 25 26.75 24.54 -14.12
C GLN A 25 28.20 24.10 -13.90
N ILE A 26 28.68 24.21 -12.68
CA ILE A 26 30.03 23.77 -12.30
C ILE A 26 30.15 22.25 -12.44
N GLU A 27 29.16 21.50 -11.97
CA GLU A 27 29.11 20.05 -12.10
C GLU A 27 29.06 19.60 -13.57
N PHE A 28 28.22 20.24 -14.38
CA PHE A 28 28.13 19.97 -15.81
C PHE A 28 29.45 20.21 -16.55
N LEU A 29 30.11 21.34 -16.28
CA LEU A 29 31.41 21.67 -16.87
C LEU A 29 32.50 20.67 -16.42
N ASN A 30 32.51 20.30 -15.14
CA ASN A 30 33.46 19.32 -14.59
C ASN A 30 33.24 17.90 -15.11
N GLN A 31 32.01 17.56 -15.54
CA GLN A 31 31.73 16.27 -16.17
C GLN A 31 32.26 16.21 -17.61
N HIS A 32 32.19 17.30 -18.36
CA HIS A 32 32.49 17.31 -19.79
C HIS A 32 33.89 17.83 -20.17
N LEU A 33 34.52 18.64 -19.32
CA LEU A 33 35.84 19.26 -19.58
C LEU A 33 36.81 18.96 -18.42
N ARG A 34 37.29 17.72 -18.33
CA ARG A 34 38.18 17.25 -17.25
C ARG A 34 39.67 17.49 -17.51
N THR A 35 40.09 17.47 -18.78
CA THR A 35 41.51 17.60 -19.15
C THR A 35 41.75 18.77 -20.11
N HIS A 36 42.98 19.27 -20.17
CA HIS A 36 43.34 20.41 -21.03
C HIS A 36 43.20 20.10 -22.53
N GLU A 37 43.29 18.83 -22.93
CA GLU A 37 43.07 18.40 -24.31
C GLU A 37 41.57 18.37 -24.67
N ASP A 38 40.68 18.09 -23.71
CA ASP A 38 39.22 18.15 -23.89
C ASP A 38 38.73 19.58 -24.20
N LEU A 39 39.42 20.61 -23.68
CA LEU A 39 39.14 22.01 -23.98
C LEU A 39 39.35 22.36 -25.45
N SER A 40 40.30 21.71 -26.12
CA SER A 40 40.59 21.97 -27.54
C SER A 40 39.77 21.11 -28.50
N SER A 41 39.38 19.90 -28.08
CA SER A 41 38.71 18.90 -28.94
C SER A 41 37.21 18.76 -28.69
N LYS A 42 36.76 18.78 -27.43
CA LYS A 42 35.34 18.59 -27.06
C LYS A 42 34.58 19.88 -26.85
N ALA A 43 35.23 20.95 -26.40
CA ALA A 43 34.56 22.24 -26.20
C ALA A 43 33.86 22.79 -27.47
N PRO A 44 34.44 22.75 -28.69
CA PRO A 44 33.74 23.23 -29.88
C PRO A 44 32.56 22.33 -30.28
N LEU A 45 32.65 21.01 -30.10
CA LEU A 45 31.56 20.08 -30.36
C LEU A 45 30.41 20.25 -29.35
N LEU A 46 30.74 20.48 -28.08
CA LEU A 46 29.76 20.71 -27.03
C LEU A 46 29.08 22.07 -27.23
N LEU A 47 29.80 23.07 -27.72
CA LEU A 47 29.21 24.35 -28.10
C LEU A 47 28.23 24.19 -29.26
N THR A 48 28.57 23.42 -30.31
CA THR A 48 27.65 23.17 -31.43
C THR A 48 26.41 22.41 -30.97
N ASP A 49 26.58 21.37 -30.15
CA ASP A 49 25.46 20.59 -29.61
C ASP A 49 24.56 21.45 -28.71
N LEU A 50 25.14 22.32 -27.88
CA LEU A 50 24.35 23.23 -27.06
C LEU A 50 23.63 24.27 -27.94
N THR A 51 24.28 24.85 -28.94
CA THR A 51 23.64 25.83 -29.83
C THR A 51 22.50 25.21 -30.62
N ASP A 52 22.65 23.96 -31.07
CA ASP A 52 21.61 23.24 -31.80
C ASP A 52 20.44 22.90 -30.86
N ASN A 53 20.72 22.43 -29.65
CA ASN A 53 19.69 22.18 -28.63
C ASN A 53 18.96 23.48 -28.22
N PHE A 54 19.67 24.61 -28.12
CA PHE A 54 19.05 25.91 -27.85
C PHE A 54 18.16 26.35 -29.01
N ALA A 55 18.61 26.20 -30.26
CA ALA A 55 17.82 26.53 -31.44
C ALA A 55 16.56 25.66 -31.54
N ASP A 56 16.67 24.37 -31.26
CA ASP A 56 15.52 23.45 -31.21
C ASP A 56 14.56 23.78 -30.07
N LEU A 57 15.07 24.13 -28.89
CA LEU A 57 14.23 24.56 -27.77
C LEU A 57 13.49 25.86 -28.09
N GLU A 58 14.16 26.82 -28.71
CA GLU A 58 13.57 28.08 -29.14
C GLU A 58 12.50 27.87 -30.21
N ALA A 59 12.75 27.00 -31.20
CA ALA A 59 11.77 26.62 -32.20
C ALA A 59 10.53 25.94 -31.58
N ASN A 60 10.74 25.08 -30.59
CA ASN A 60 9.66 24.41 -29.85
C ASN A 60 8.84 25.39 -29.02
N ILE A 61 9.48 26.35 -28.34
CA ILE A 61 8.81 27.40 -27.57
C ILE A 61 7.96 28.28 -28.50
N LEU A 62 8.52 28.71 -29.65
CA LEU A 62 7.78 29.49 -30.64
C LEU A 62 6.59 28.72 -31.22
N ASN A 63 6.76 27.41 -31.45
CA ASN A 63 5.67 26.55 -31.91
C ASN A 63 4.58 26.38 -30.84
N LEU A 64 4.97 26.22 -29.57
CA LEU A 64 4.05 26.15 -28.45
C LEU A 64 3.24 27.45 -28.31
N GLN A 65 3.91 28.61 -28.38
CA GLN A 65 3.26 29.92 -28.35
C GLN A 65 2.27 30.09 -29.51
N ARG A 66 2.66 29.70 -30.73
CA ARG A 66 1.77 29.74 -31.90
C ARG A 66 0.54 28.85 -31.72
N ASN A 67 0.72 27.64 -31.19
CA ASN A 67 -0.37 26.71 -30.94
C ASN A 67 -1.31 27.19 -29.83
N LEU A 68 -0.76 27.75 -28.75
CA LEU A 68 -1.54 28.39 -27.69
C LEU A 68 -2.35 29.56 -28.24
N MET A 69 -1.73 30.46 -29.01
CA MET A 69 -2.43 31.58 -29.63
C MET A 69 -3.56 31.10 -30.55
N LYS A 70 -3.32 30.08 -31.39
CA LYS A 70 -4.35 29.49 -32.26
C LYS A 70 -5.52 28.90 -31.45
N ARG A 71 -5.24 28.19 -30.36
CA ARG A 71 -6.27 27.62 -29.48
C ARG A 71 -7.05 28.71 -28.75
N THR A 72 -6.37 29.75 -28.25
CA THR A 72 -6.99 30.90 -27.59
C THR A 72 -7.91 31.65 -28.56
N VAL A 73 -7.45 31.95 -29.77
CA VAL A 73 -8.30 32.59 -30.81
C VAL A 73 -9.49 31.70 -31.16
N SER A 74 -9.29 30.39 -31.34
CA SER A 74 -10.41 29.45 -31.58
C SER A 74 -11.41 29.43 -30.43
N TRP A 75 -10.95 29.47 -29.18
CA TRP A 75 -11.81 29.50 -28.00
C TRP A 75 -12.59 30.81 -27.93
N ILE A 76 -11.92 31.94 -28.17
CA ILE A 76 -12.55 33.27 -28.23
C ILE A 76 -13.63 33.29 -29.33
N CYS A 77 -13.33 32.83 -30.55
CA CYS A 77 -14.30 32.77 -31.64
C CYS A 77 -15.51 31.90 -31.30
N ARG A 78 -15.29 30.72 -30.70
CA ARG A 78 -16.39 29.84 -30.26
C ARG A 78 -17.22 30.47 -29.14
N SER A 79 -16.57 31.16 -28.21
CA SER A 79 -17.23 31.86 -27.10
C SER A 79 -18.09 33.02 -27.60
N PHE A 80 -17.55 33.86 -28.50
CA PHE A 80 -18.33 34.91 -29.15
C PHE A 80 -19.46 34.34 -30.01
N GLY A 81 -19.22 33.24 -30.74
CA GLY A 81 -20.25 32.54 -31.50
C GLY A 81 -21.36 31.96 -30.62
N ALA A 82 -21.02 31.42 -29.46
CA ALA A 82 -21.98 30.95 -28.47
C ALA A 82 -22.77 32.12 -27.87
N LYS A 83 -22.09 33.23 -27.53
CA LYS A 83 -22.72 34.45 -27.00
C LYS A 83 -23.67 35.09 -28.01
N SER A 84 -23.28 35.17 -29.29
CA SER A 84 -24.15 35.69 -30.34
C SER A 84 -25.33 34.75 -30.63
N SER A 85 -25.11 33.44 -30.61
CA SER A 85 -26.19 32.45 -30.73
C SER A 85 -27.16 32.54 -29.55
N LEU A 86 -26.67 32.74 -28.33
CA LEU A 86 -27.50 32.95 -27.15
C LEU A 86 -28.28 34.26 -27.25
N ALA A 87 -27.64 35.35 -27.68
CA ALA A 87 -28.32 36.63 -27.90
C ALA A 87 -29.39 36.54 -29.00
N ASN A 88 -29.13 35.78 -30.07
CA ASN A 88 -30.08 35.55 -31.14
C ASN A 88 -31.23 34.63 -30.69
N LEU A 89 -30.95 33.61 -29.87
CA LEU A 89 -31.99 32.83 -29.21
C LEU A 89 -32.83 33.70 -28.27
N ASN A 90 -32.20 34.61 -27.53
CA ASN A 90 -32.92 35.52 -26.64
C ASN A 90 -33.82 36.48 -27.44
N PHE A 91 -33.32 37.03 -28.55
CA PHE A 91 -34.12 37.85 -29.47
C PHE A 91 -35.24 37.06 -30.15
N LYS A 92 -35.01 35.80 -30.53
CA LYS A 92 -36.06 34.91 -31.05
C LYS A 92 -37.08 34.54 -29.99
N LEU A 93 -36.66 34.33 -28.75
CA LEU A 93 -37.53 34.11 -27.59
C LEU A 93 -38.34 35.36 -27.24
N GLU A 94 -37.75 36.55 -27.35
CA GLU A 94 -38.46 37.83 -27.20
C GLU A 94 -39.46 38.05 -28.34
N ASN A 95 -39.13 37.69 -29.58
CA ASN A 95 -40.09 37.75 -30.69
C ASN A 95 -41.21 36.72 -30.56
N LEU A 96 -40.90 35.51 -30.08
CA LEU A 96 -41.91 34.50 -29.73
C LEU A 96 -42.78 34.99 -28.57
N SER A 97 -42.19 35.64 -27.57
CA SER A 97 -42.94 36.17 -26.42
C SER A 97 -43.87 37.31 -26.83
N LEU A 98 -43.45 38.18 -27.77
CA LEU A 98 -44.29 39.22 -28.38
C LEU A 98 -45.40 38.64 -29.27
N GLN A 99 -45.19 37.51 -29.96
CA GLN A 99 -46.26 36.81 -30.67
C GLN A 99 -47.24 36.11 -29.72
N THR A 100 -46.77 35.65 -28.55
CA THR A 100 -47.64 35.04 -27.53
C THR A 100 -48.36 36.07 -26.65
N SER A 101 -47.97 37.35 -26.65
CA SER A 101 -48.56 38.37 -25.77
C SER A 101 -49.95 38.85 -26.21
N HIS A 102 -50.47 38.41 -27.36
CA HIS A 102 -51.85 38.67 -27.76
C HIS A 102 -52.89 37.72 -27.14
N TYR A 103 -52.45 36.67 -26.44
CA TYR A 103 -53.35 35.81 -25.66
C TYR A 103 -52.77 35.63 -24.24
N GLY A 104 -53.46 36.17 -23.23
CA GLY A 104 -53.03 36.24 -21.82
C GLY A 104 -52.89 34.92 -21.05
N ILE A 105 -52.44 33.84 -21.70
CA ILE A 105 -52.29 32.48 -21.16
C ILE A 105 -50.80 32.18 -20.82
N CYS A 106 -49.85 32.99 -21.29
CA CYS A 106 -48.43 32.63 -21.30
C CYS A 106 -47.72 32.64 -19.92
N SER A 107 -48.18 33.40 -18.92
CA SER A 107 -47.52 33.44 -17.60
C SER A 107 -47.70 32.14 -16.80
N LYS A 108 -48.84 31.45 -16.97
CA LYS A 108 -49.08 30.13 -16.39
C LYS A 108 -48.32 29.04 -17.16
N ILE A 109 -48.32 29.11 -18.49
CA ILE A 109 -47.62 28.13 -19.34
C ILE A 109 -46.11 28.19 -19.13
N GLN A 110 -45.51 29.37 -18.98
CA GLN A 110 -44.06 29.50 -18.76
C GLN A 110 -43.64 29.05 -17.35
N LYS A 111 -44.48 29.27 -16.32
CA LYS A 111 -44.27 28.67 -14.99
C LYS A 111 -44.41 27.15 -15.03
N VAL A 112 -45.45 26.64 -15.68
CA VAL A 112 -45.69 25.20 -15.85
C VAL A 112 -44.52 24.54 -16.61
N LEU A 113 -44.12 25.08 -17.77
CA LEU A 113 -43.03 24.51 -18.56
C LEU A 113 -41.65 24.67 -17.94
N CYS A 114 -41.32 25.76 -17.26
CA CYS A 114 -39.99 25.89 -16.66
C CYS A 114 -39.91 25.24 -15.28
N GLU A 115 -40.90 25.44 -14.40
CA GLU A 115 -40.89 24.89 -13.05
C GLU A 115 -41.24 23.40 -13.05
N GLU A 116 -42.28 22.95 -13.77
CA GLU A 116 -42.65 21.53 -13.80
C GLU A 116 -41.67 20.70 -14.62
N LEU A 117 -41.08 21.20 -15.71
CA LEU A 117 -40.04 20.46 -16.44
C LEU A 117 -38.75 20.35 -15.62
N THR A 118 -38.38 21.40 -14.90
CA THR A 118 -37.21 21.34 -14.00
C THR A 118 -37.47 20.43 -12.81
N GLN A 119 -38.69 20.42 -12.25
CA GLN A 119 -39.10 19.46 -11.23
C GLN A 119 -39.14 18.04 -11.78
N LEU A 120 -39.65 17.82 -12.98
CA LEU A 120 -39.68 16.53 -13.65
C LEU A 120 -38.26 16.04 -13.93
N ALA A 121 -37.36 16.89 -14.40
CA ALA A 121 -35.95 16.56 -14.59
C ALA A 121 -35.26 16.20 -13.25
N LYS A 122 -35.58 16.92 -12.16
CA LYS A 122 -35.11 16.56 -10.80
C LYS A 122 -35.68 15.22 -10.34
N CYS A 123 -36.96 14.94 -10.61
CA CYS A 123 -37.60 13.68 -10.30
C CYS A 123 -36.99 12.53 -11.12
N LEU A 124 -36.79 12.72 -12.43
CA LEU A 124 -36.13 11.74 -13.29
C LEU A 124 -34.71 11.46 -12.85
N LYS A 125 -33.94 12.50 -12.51
CA LYS A 125 -32.59 12.33 -11.93
C LYS A 125 -32.62 11.57 -10.61
N ARG A 126 -33.61 11.84 -9.75
CA ARG A 126 -33.79 11.11 -8.49
C ARG A 126 -34.17 9.65 -8.73
N ILE A 127 -35.05 9.38 -9.68
CA ILE A 127 -35.45 8.03 -10.07
C ILE A 127 -34.26 7.26 -10.64
N GLU A 128 -33.47 7.89 -11.51
CA GLU A 128 -32.26 7.28 -12.07
C GLU A 128 -31.24 6.97 -10.98
N ASN A 129 -30.99 7.90 -10.05
CA ASN A 129 -30.12 7.66 -8.91
C ASN A 129 -30.62 6.51 -8.00
N ILE A 130 -31.94 6.39 -7.80
CA ILE A 130 -32.53 5.28 -7.03
C ILE A 130 -32.36 3.96 -7.77
N ARG A 131 -32.57 3.97 -9.09
CA ARG A 131 -32.38 2.78 -9.93
C ARG A 131 -30.94 2.31 -9.87
N GLU A 132 -29.98 3.21 -10.07
CA GLU A 132 -28.55 2.90 -10.00
C GLU A 132 -28.15 2.36 -8.61
N TYR A 133 -28.71 2.93 -7.54
CA TYR A 133 -28.51 2.43 -6.18
C TYR A 133 -29.06 1.00 -6.02
N VAL A 134 -30.28 0.74 -6.48
CA VAL A 134 -30.91 -0.59 -6.37
C VAL A 134 -30.16 -1.62 -7.20
N ASP A 135 -29.78 -1.29 -8.44
CA ASP A 135 -29.04 -2.19 -9.33
C ASP A 135 -27.68 -2.56 -8.70
N THR A 136 -26.96 -1.57 -8.15
CA THR A 136 -25.68 -1.80 -7.45
C THR A 136 -25.87 -2.60 -6.16
N ALA A 137 -26.91 -2.29 -5.38
CA ALA A 137 -27.20 -3.01 -4.15
C ALA A 137 -27.58 -4.48 -4.42
N LEU A 138 -28.35 -4.77 -5.48
CA LEU A 138 -28.67 -6.12 -5.90
C LEU A 138 -27.43 -6.89 -6.39
N GLN A 139 -26.54 -6.22 -7.12
CA GLN A 139 -25.28 -6.82 -7.54
C GLN A 139 -24.40 -7.18 -6.33
N LEU A 140 -24.29 -6.27 -5.35
CA LEU A 140 -23.54 -6.52 -4.12
C LEU A 140 -24.19 -7.62 -3.27
N GLU A 141 -25.52 -7.66 -3.19
CA GLU A 141 -26.25 -8.72 -2.49
C GLU A 141 -25.96 -10.09 -3.11
N ALA A 142 -26.00 -10.20 -4.44
CA ALA A 142 -25.67 -11.44 -5.13
C ALA A 142 -24.22 -11.87 -4.88
N LEU A 143 -23.25 -10.95 -4.97
CA LEU A 143 -21.84 -11.26 -4.74
C LEU A 143 -21.54 -11.67 -3.29
N VAL A 144 -22.15 -11.01 -2.32
CA VAL A 144 -22.01 -11.38 -0.90
C VAL A 144 -22.73 -12.69 -0.62
N GLY A 145 -23.89 -12.93 -1.23
CA GLY A 145 -24.61 -14.20 -1.18
C GLY A 145 -23.76 -15.35 -1.73
N ASP A 146 -23.17 -15.20 -2.92
CA ASP A 146 -22.28 -16.20 -3.52
C ASP A 146 -21.05 -16.48 -2.62
N LEU A 147 -20.52 -15.46 -1.95
CA LEU A 147 -19.41 -15.60 -1.01
C LEU A 147 -19.82 -16.37 0.26
N GLU A 148 -20.98 -16.02 0.83
CA GLU A 148 -21.57 -16.71 1.97
C GLU A 148 -21.81 -18.19 1.61
N ASP A 149 -22.47 -18.44 0.48
CA ASP A 149 -22.73 -19.79 -0.01
C ASP A 149 -21.43 -20.56 -0.23
N ALA A 150 -20.42 -20.00 -0.91
CA ALA A 150 -19.15 -20.71 -1.15
C ALA A 150 -18.44 -21.17 0.15
N ILE A 151 -18.66 -20.47 1.26
CA ILE A 151 -18.04 -20.76 2.55
C ILE A 151 -18.91 -21.70 3.37
N TYR A 152 -20.23 -21.50 3.38
CA TYR A 152 -21.20 -22.29 4.14
C TYR A 152 -21.66 -23.58 3.43
N SER A 153 -21.54 -23.67 2.10
CA SER A 153 -22.00 -24.80 1.28
C SER A 153 -21.01 -25.98 1.29
N VAL A 154 -20.80 -26.61 2.46
CA VAL A 154 -20.31 -28.01 2.58
C VAL A 154 -21.08 -28.72 3.70
N GLY A 155 -22.39 -28.50 3.76
CA GLY A 155 -23.31 -29.18 4.68
C GLY A 155 -24.15 -30.29 4.05
N ASP A 156 -24.09 -30.52 2.73
CA ASP A 156 -25.16 -31.23 2.01
C ASP A 156 -24.76 -32.56 1.38
N CYS A 157 -23.73 -33.24 1.92
CA CYS A 157 -23.51 -34.65 1.58
C CYS A 157 -24.02 -35.65 2.61
N TYR A 158 -24.37 -35.25 3.85
CA TYR A 158 -25.10 -36.15 4.75
C TYR A 158 -25.99 -35.38 5.73
N ALA A 159 -27.29 -35.67 5.65
CA ALA A 159 -28.31 -35.50 6.69
C ALA A 159 -28.87 -34.09 6.92
N ARG A 160 -30.02 -33.85 6.28
CA ARG A 160 -31.30 -33.57 6.96
C ARG A 160 -31.21 -33.79 8.49
N ASN A 161 -30.92 -32.73 9.23
CA ASN A 161 -31.32 -32.60 10.62
C ASN A 161 -31.39 -31.11 10.99
N MET A 162 -32.63 -30.64 11.11
CA MET A 162 -32.97 -29.33 11.66
C MET A 162 -32.43 -29.23 13.10
N PHE A 163 -31.90 -28.06 13.44
CA PHE A 163 -31.49 -27.66 14.80
C PHE A 163 -30.28 -28.41 15.38
N SER A 164 -29.06 -28.03 14.96
CA SER A 164 -27.90 -28.23 15.81
C SER A 164 -26.79 -27.20 15.53
N THR A 165 -26.27 -26.64 16.62
CA THR A 165 -25.17 -25.68 16.76
C THR A 165 -23.79 -26.24 16.35
N LYS A 166 -23.75 -27.10 15.33
CA LYS A 166 -22.55 -27.76 14.78
C LYS A 166 -22.39 -27.47 13.28
N ILE A 167 -22.50 -26.21 12.89
CA ILE A 167 -22.29 -25.77 11.49
C ILE A 167 -20.78 -25.70 11.15
N PHE A 168 -19.88 -25.75 12.14
CA PHE A 168 -18.44 -25.55 11.97
C PHE A 168 -17.63 -26.77 11.53
N THR A 169 -18.24 -27.93 11.29
CA THR A 169 -17.50 -29.18 11.04
C THR A 169 -17.10 -29.41 9.59
N SER A 170 -17.51 -28.54 8.64
CA SER A 170 -17.25 -28.74 7.20
C SER A 170 -15.87 -28.28 6.70
N LEU A 171 -15.11 -27.59 7.55
CA LEU A 171 -13.69 -27.27 7.31
C LEU A 171 -12.75 -28.36 7.86
N ILE A 172 -13.28 -29.50 8.29
CA ILE A 172 -12.51 -30.66 8.76
C ILE A 172 -12.44 -31.76 7.67
N SER A 173 -12.55 -31.39 6.39
CA SER A 173 -12.19 -32.31 5.30
C SER A 173 -10.68 -32.52 5.30
N THR A 174 -10.23 -33.77 5.15
CA THR A 174 -8.82 -34.17 5.17
C THR A 174 -8.04 -33.73 3.93
N ASP A 175 -8.72 -33.29 2.87
CA ASP A 175 -8.08 -32.92 1.61
C ASP A 175 -7.67 -31.45 1.60
N PHE A 176 -6.38 -31.20 1.81
CA PHE A 176 -5.75 -29.87 1.76
C PHE A 176 -6.10 -29.09 0.48
N GLU A 177 -6.19 -29.80 -0.65
CA GLU A 177 -6.52 -29.21 -1.96
C GLU A 177 -7.92 -28.60 -1.99
N THR A 178 -8.92 -29.29 -1.41
CA THR A 178 -10.30 -28.79 -1.35
C THR A 178 -10.44 -27.58 -0.44
N LYS A 179 -9.69 -27.54 0.68
CA LYS A 179 -9.63 -26.40 1.59
C LYS A 179 -9.02 -25.18 0.93
N GLN A 180 -7.89 -25.37 0.24
CA GLN A 180 -7.18 -24.31 -0.45
C GLN A 180 -8.00 -23.75 -1.62
N GLU A 181 -8.70 -24.60 -2.36
CA GLU A 181 -9.57 -24.15 -3.45
C GLU A 181 -10.74 -23.30 -2.93
N ARG A 182 -11.38 -23.72 -1.83
CA ARG A 182 -12.43 -22.94 -1.16
C ARG A 182 -11.91 -21.59 -0.70
N LEU A 183 -10.71 -21.57 -0.12
CA LEU A 183 -10.05 -20.32 0.29
C LEU A 183 -9.83 -19.38 -0.89
N LEU A 184 -9.24 -19.87 -1.98
CA LEU A 184 -8.98 -19.06 -3.17
C LEU A 184 -10.29 -18.53 -3.78
N ARG A 185 -11.35 -19.34 -3.78
CA ARG A 185 -12.68 -18.92 -4.23
C ARG A 185 -13.27 -17.83 -3.34
N ALA A 186 -13.15 -17.96 -2.02
CA ALA A 186 -13.57 -16.93 -1.07
C ALA A 186 -12.80 -15.61 -1.27
N ILE A 187 -11.47 -15.67 -1.35
CA ILE A 187 -10.61 -14.49 -1.60
C ILE A 187 -10.98 -13.83 -2.94
N LYS A 188 -11.27 -14.61 -3.98
CA LYS A 188 -11.72 -14.09 -5.27
C LYS A 188 -13.07 -13.39 -5.16
N GLY A 189 -14.04 -14.01 -4.49
CA GLY A 189 -15.36 -13.40 -4.25
C GLY A 189 -15.24 -12.07 -3.51
N MET A 190 -14.41 -12.02 -2.47
CA MET A 190 -14.17 -10.79 -1.73
C MET A 190 -13.47 -9.70 -2.54
N ASN A 191 -12.53 -10.05 -3.42
CA ASN A 191 -11.91 -9.09 -4.34
C ASN A 191 -12.94 -8.52 -5.33
N ASN A 192 -13.81 -9.36 -5.88
CA ASN A 192 -14.88 -8.90 -6.79
C ASN A 192 -15.82 -7.91 -6.07
N ILE A 193 -16.19 -8.19 -4.82
CA ILE A 193 -16.97 -7.25 -3.99
C ILE A 193 -16.20 -5.94 -3.82
N GLU A 194 -14.92 -6.01 -3.47
CA GLU A 194 -14.09 -4.83 -3.25
C GLU A 194 -13.88 -3.98 -4.52
N ASP A 195 -13.81 -4.60 -5.69
CA ASP A 195 -13.76 -3.88 -6.97
C ASP A 195 -15.03 -3.03 -7.20
N VAL A 196 -16.21 -3.59 -6.94
CA VAL A 196 -17.49 -2.85 -7.02
C VAL A 196 -17.55 -1.74 -5.96
N LEU A 197 -17.13 -2.01 -4.72
CA LEU A 197 -17.15 -1.01 -3.64
C LEU A 197 -16.22 0.18 -3.93
N VAL A 198 -15.06 -0.05 -4.54
CA VAL A 198 -14.15 1.03 -4.95
C VAL A 198 -14.81 1.96 -5.97
N ASP A 199 -15.57 1.42 -6.91
CA ASP A 199 -16.30 2.25 -7.89
C ASP A 199 -17.45 3.02 -7.22
N VAL A 200 -18.19 2.41 -6.30
CA VAL A 200 -19.22 3.10 -5.51
C VAL A 200 -18.64 4.29 -4.75
N VAL A 201 -17.46 4.14 -4.14
CA VAL A 201 -16.81 5.24 -3.41
C VAL A 201 -16.43 6.40 -4.33
N LYS A 202 -15.98 6.10 -5.56
CA LYS A 202 -15.58 7.11 -6.54
C LYS A 202 -16.76 7.88 -7.11
N PHE A 203 -17.84 7.18 -7.46
CA PHE A 203 -18.96 7.78 -8.19
C PHE A 203 -20.11 8.21 -7.27
N HIS A 204 -20.28 7.55 -6.12
CA HIS A 204 -21.42 7.73 -5.22
C HIS A 204 -21.02 7.76 -3.73
N PRO A 205 -20.24 8.76 -3.28
CA PRO A 205 -19.76 8.84 -1.89
C PRO A 205 -20.88 8.94 -0.84
N GLN A 206 -22.08 9.37 -1.23
CA GLN A 206 -23.26 9.44 -0.38
C GLN A 206 -23.85 8.07 0.03
N TRP A 207 -23.44 6.96 -0.60
CA TRP A 207 -23.96 5.62 -0.31
C TRP A 207 -23.22 4.90 0.84
N SER A 208 -22.84 5.64 1.88
CA SER A 208 -22.03 5.12 3.00
C SER A 208 -22.69 3.95 3.74
N HIS A 209 -24.01 3.97 3.93
CA HIS A 209 -24.74 2.88 4.60
C HIS A 209 -24.75 1.56 3.81
N LEU A 210 -24.72 1.64 2.47
CA LEU A 210 -24.57 0.45 1.63
C LEU A 210 -23.17 -0.14 1.78
N LEU A 211 -22.14 0.71 1.82
CA LEU A 211 -20.76 0.29 2.04
C LEU A 211 -20.61 -0.37 3.43
N GLU A 212 -21.16 0.25 4.47
CA GLU A 212 -21.12 -0.25 5.85
C GLU A 212 -21.82 -1.62 5.99
N SER A 213 -22.99 -1.80 5.38
CA SER A 213 -23.73 -3.07 5.48
C SER A 213 -23.00 -4.23 4.80
N VAL A 214 -22.40 -3.99 3.63
CA VAL A 214 -21.56 -4.97 2.94
C VAL A 214 -20.29 -5.27 3.75
N ASP A 215 -19.63 -4.24 4.27
CA ASP A 215 -18.43 -4.40 5.09
C ASP A 215 -18.69 -5.25 6.33
N ILE A 216 -19.81 -5.02 7.05
CA ILE A 216 -20.19 -5.83 8.21
C ILE A 216 -20.36 -7.31 7.84
N ARG A 217 -20.95 -7.64 6.68
CA ARG A 217 -21.14 -9.03 6.25
C ARG A 217 -19.81 -9.68 5.89
N VAL A 218 -18.98 -8.99 5.11
CA VAL A 218 -17.64 -9.49 4.75
C VAL A 218 -16.76 -9.65 5.99
N ASP A 219 -16.87 -8.76 6.98
CA ASP A 219 -16.13 -8.85 8.24
C ASP A 219 -16.54 -10.07 9.08
N LYS A 220 -17.83 -10.42 9.09
CA LYS A 220 -18.31 -11.66 9.72
C LYS A 220 -17.69 -12.90 9.07
N ILE A 221 -17.55 -12.89 7.75
CA ILE A 221 -16.93 -13.97 7.00
C ILE A 221 -15.43 -14.03 7.29
N LEU A 222 -14.74 -12.89 7.27
CA LEU A 222 -13.33 -12.77 7.63
C LEU A 222 -13.03 -13.26 9.04
N ALA A 223 -13.91 -12.99 10.00
CA ALA A 223 -13.77 -13.44 11.38
C ALA A 223 -13.76 -14.98 11.50
N ILE A 224 -14.36 -15.70 10.54
CA ILE A 224 -14.36 -17.17 10.50
C ILE A 224 -13.17 -17.68 9.66
N VAL A 225 -12.98 -17.11 8.47
CA VAL A 225 -12.00 -17.56 7.48
C VAL A 225 -10.56 -17.31 7.96
N ARG A 226 -10.27 -16.13 8.53
CA ARG A 226 -8.92 -15.75 8.94
C ARG A 226 -8.32 -16.68 10.00
N PRO A 227 -8.98 -16.95 11.15
CA PRO A 227 -8.43 -17.86 12.15
C PRO A 227 -8.18 -19.27 11.60
N GLN A 228 -9.06 -19.75 10.71
CA GLN A 228 -8.94 -21.08 10.12
C GLN A 228 -7.68 -21.20 9.24
N ILE A 229 -7.45 -20.23 8.34
CA ILE A 229 -6.27 -20.28 7.45
C ILE A 229 -4.98 -20.18 8.26
N LEU A 230 -4.95 -19.33 9.28
CA LEU A 230 -3.78 -19.21 10.15
C LEU A 230 -3.54 -20.52 10.90
N ALA A 231 -4.59 -21.19 11.38
CA ALA A 231 -4.47 -22.51 12.02
C ALA A 231 -3.95 -23.58 11.05
N ASP A 232 -4.48 -23.62 9.82
CA ASP A 232 -4.03 -24.57 8.79
C ASP A 232 -2.57 -24.30 8.37
N HIS A 233 -2.19 -23.03 8.23
CA HIS A 233 -0.80 -22.63 7.96
C HIS A 233 0.14 -23.02 9.10
N ARG A 234 -0.26 -22.82 10.36
CA ARG A 234 0.51 -23.27 11.53
C ARG A 234 0.66 -24.78 11.58
N ALA A 235 -0.38 -25.53 11.23
CA ALA A 235 -0.31 -27.00 11.16
C ALA A 235 0.69 -27.46 10.11
N LEU A 236 0.72 -26.81 8.94
CA LEU A 236 1.74 -27.05 7.91
C LEU A 236 3.14 -26.74 8.43
N LEU A 237 3.35 -25.57 9.06
CA LEU A 237 4.61 -25.19 9.68
C LEU A 237 5.08 -26.23 10.71
N GLY A 238 4.16 -26.73 11.55
CA GLY A 238 4.43 -27.81 12.49
C GLY A 238 4.89 -29.10 11.80
N SER A 239 4.26 -29.47 10.68
CA SER A 239 4.65 -30.65 9.88
C SER A 239 6.04 -30.53 9.21
N LEU A 240 6.53 -29.29 9.04
CA LEU A 240 7.86 -28.96 8.54
C LEU A 240 8.92 -28.94 9.66
N GLY A 241 8.51 -29.12 10.92
CA GLY A 241 9.40 -29.02 12.07
C GLY A 241 9.65 -27.59 12.55
N TRP A 242 8.78 -26.65 12.17
CA TRP A 242 8.79 -25.28 12.67
C TRP A 242 8.00 -25.18 14.00
N PRO A 243 8.47 -24.40 15.00
CA PRO A 243 9.73 -23.68 15.01
C PRO A 243 10.94 -24.61 15.22
N PRO A 244 12.14 -24.23 14.74
CA PRO A 244 13.38 -24.99 14.93
C PRO A 244 13.79 -25.02 16.41
N LYS A 245 14.48 -26.09 16.85
CA LYS A 245 14.97 -26.19 18.23
C LYS A 245 15.95 -25.06 18.52
N LEU A 246 15.63 -24.20 19.47
CA LEU A 246 16.43 -23.01 19.83
C LEU A 246 17.62 -23.39 20.72
N LEU A 247 18.54 -24.23 20.23
CA LEU A 247 19.76 -24.77 20.89
C LEU A 247 19.60 -26.21 21.45
N THR A 248 20.26 -27.18 20.81
CA THR A 248 20.91 -28.30 21.52
C THR A 248 22.40 -28.12 21.34
N LEU A 249 23.11 -27.83 22.43
CA LEU A 249 24.56 -27.78 22.47
C LEU A 249 25.09 -29.20 22.17
N LYS A 250 25.32 -29.54 20.91
CA LYS A 250 26.25 -30.65 20.61
C LYS A 250 27.65 -30.04 20.71
N VAL A 251 28.35 -30.41 21.78
CA VAL A 251 29.70 -29.95 22.12
C VAL A 251 30.78 -30.61 21.25
N ASP A 252 30.41 -31.54 20.37
CA ASP A 252 31.39 -32.27 19.57
C ASP A 252 31.49 -31.70 18.15
N SER A 253 32.72 -31.30 17.81
CA SER A 253 33.23 -30.74 16.55
C SER A 253 33.18 -29.21 16.43
N GLY A 254 34.37 -28.61 16.31
CA GLY A 254 34.65 -27.18 16.18
C GLY A 254 34.26 -26.59 14.82
N GLU A 255 33.19 -27.07 14.21
CA GLU A 255 32.54 -26.39 13.09
C GLU A 255 31.24 -25.81 13.62
N SER A 256 31.06 -24.50 13.48
CA SER A 256 29.82 -23.80 13.79
C SER A 256 28.66 -24.45 13.02
N ALA A 257 27.99 -25.43 13.64
CA ALA A 257 26.85 -26.12 13.07
C ALA A 257 25.71 -25.10 12.89
N SER A 258 25.66 -24.50 11.70
CA SER A 258 24.55 -23.67 11.27
C SER A 258 23.27 -24.49 11.42
N PHE A 259 22.28 -23.95 12.13
CA PHE A 259 21.00 -24.64 12.29
C PHE A 259 20.39 -24.84 10.90
N PRO A 260 20.05 -26.08 10.52
CA PRO A 260 19.40 -26.29 9.23
C PRO A 260 18.06 -25.54 9.24
N ASN A 261 17.93 -24.55 8.36
CA ASN A 261 16.70 -23.80 8.20
C ASN A 261 15.62 -24.70 7.59
N PRO A 262 14.54 -25.05 8.32
CA PRO A 262 13.53 -25.99 7.81
C PRO A 262 12.82 -25.46 6.57
N LEU A 263 12.82 -24.14 6.34
CA LEU A 263 12.25 -23.54 5.13
C LEU A 263 13.09 -23.88 3.89
N VAL A 264 14.41 -23.94 4.02
CA VAL A 264 15.33 -24.26 2.91
C VAL A 264 15.30 -25.76 2.59
N LEU A 265 15.08 -26.60 3.61
CA LEU A 265 15.01 -28.06 3.47
C LEU A 265 13.67 -28.58 2.93
N MET A 266 12.76 -27.71 2.50
CA MET A 266 11.46 -28.12 1.99
C MET A 266 11.57 -28.75 0.59
N GLU A 267 11.24 -30.04 0.47
CA GLU A 267 11.22 -30.77 -0.81
C GLU A 267 9.83 -31.30 -1.17
N GLY A 268 9.58 -31.45 -2.49
CA GLY A 268 8.40 -32.11 -3.04
C GLY A 268 7.07 -31.41 -2.73
N GLU A 269 6.04 -32.21 -2.41
CA GLU A 269 4.67 -31.74 -2.20
C GLU A 269 4.53 -30.77 -1.01
N LYS A 270 5.34 -30.94 0.04
CA LYS A 270 5.32 -30.07 1.22
C LYS A 270 5.67 -28.62 0.87
N ARG A 271 6.64 -28.42 -0.03
CA ARG A 271 6.99 -27.09 -0.55
C ARG A 271 5.83 -26.47 -1.33
N LYS A 272 5.15 -27.28 -2.15
CA LYS A 272 3.97 -26.84 -2.92
C LYS A 272 2.85 -26.39 -1.99
N TYR A 273 2.47 -27.22 -1.01
CA TYR A 273 1.41 -26.89 -0.06
C TYR A 273 1.75 -25.66 0.80
N TYR A 274 2.99 -25.56 1.28
CA TYR A 274 3.46 -24.37 1.98
C TYR A 274 3.36 -23.12 1.09
N SER A 275 3.87 -23.18 -0.14
CA SER A 275 3.85 -22.03 -1.06
C SER A 275 2.42 -21.55 -1.38
N GLN A 276 1.47 -22.49 -1.55
CA GLN A 276 0.07 -22.18 -1.79
C GLN A 276 -0.60 -21.55 -0.56
N SER A 277 -0.33 -22.10 0.63
CA SER A 277 -0.84 -21.55 1.89
C SER A 277 -0.27 -20.14 2.15
N PHE A 278 1.03 -19.95 1.95
CA PHE A 278 1.71 -18.66 2.09
C PHE A 278 1.15 -17.62 1.11
N LEU A 279 0.99 -18.00 -0.17
CA LEU A 279 0.40 -17.12 -1.18
C LEU A 279 -1.05 -16.77 -0.83
N GLY A 280 -1.84 -17.73 -0.35
CA GLY A 280 -3.20 -17.50 0.13
C GLY A 280 -3.24 -16.45 1.25
N LEU A 281 -2.37 -16.57 2.25
CA LEU A 281 -2.25 -15.58 3.32
C LEU A 281 -1.83 -14.20 2.80
N CYS A 282 -0.87 -14.13 1.88
CA CYS A 282 -0.44 -12.87 1.28
C CYS A 282 -1.58 -12.19 0.52
N THR A 283 -2.34 -12.95 -0.28
CA THR A 283 -3.49 -12.41 -1.02
C THR A 283 -4.62 -11.94 -0.12
N LEU A 284 -4.90 -12.68 0.96
CA LEU A 284 -5.89 -12.27 1.96
C LEU A 284 -5.44 -11.00 2.71
N GLN A 285 -4.17 -10.92 3.08
CA GLN A 285 -3.62 -9.73 3.73
C GLN A 285 -3.69 -8.52 2.80
N HIS A 286 -3.31 -8.67 1.53
CA HIS A 286 -3.39 -7.59 0.54
C HIS A 286 -4.82 -7.05 0.40
N LEU A 287 -5.79 -7.97 0.28
CA LEU A 287 -7.21 -7.62 0.26
C LEU A 287 -7.60 -6.85 1.53
N GLN A 288 -7.20 -7.34 2.71
CA GLN A 288 -7.51 -6.67 3.98
C GLN A 288 -6.94 -5.25 4.04
N THR A 289 -5.67 -5.06 3.64
CA THR A 289 -5.05 -3.74 3.59
C THR A 289 -5.79 -2.80 2.63
N ARG A 290 -6.16 -3.29 1.44
CA ARG A 290 -6.94 -2.51 0.47
C ARG A 290 -8.30 -2.08 1.03
N ARG A 291 -8.98 -2.97 1.77
CA ARG A 291 -10.25 -2.67 2.45
C ARG A 291 -10.08 -1.64 3.54
N GLU A 292 -9.07 -1.80 4.39
CA GLU A 292 -8.75 -0.86 5.47
C GLU A 292 -8.41 0.52 4.92
N ASP A 293 -7.66 0.62 3.82
CA ASP A 293 -7.35 1.89 3.15
C ASP A 293 -8.62 2.57 2.62
N ARG A 294 -9.53 1.81 1.98
CA ARG A 294 -10.85 2.33 1.55
C ARG A 294 -11.67 2.80 2.75
N GLN A 295 -11.80 1.99 3.79
CA GLN A 295 -12.55 2.33 5.00
C GLN A 295 -11.94 3.54 5.72
N HIS A 296 -10.61 3.67 5.71
CA HIS A 296 -9.92 4.82 6.26
C HIS A 296 -10.28 6.10 5.51
N ASN A 297 -10.27 6.07 4.18
CA ASN A 297 -10.63 7.23 3.35
C ASN A 297 -12.07 7.70 3.57
N ILE A 298 -12.96 6.83 4.04
CA ILE A 298 -14.39 7.12 4.21
C ILE A 298 -14.74 7.45 5.68
N PHE A 299 -14.15 6.70 6.62
CA PHE A 299 -14.54 6.71 8.05
C PHE A 299 -13.44 7.22 8.98
N GLY A 300 -12.24 7.57 8.46
CA GLY A 300 -11.15 8.20 9.24
C GLY A 300 -10.50 7.29 10.30
N ARG A 301 -10.79 5.99 10.32
CA ARG A 301 -10.28 5.05 11.33
C ARG A 301 -8.83 4.69 11.03
N LYS A 302 -7.86 5.11 11.86
CA LYS A 302 -6.43 4.86 11.63
C LYS A 302 -5.87 3.90 12.68
N GLU A 303 -5.61 2.67 12.28
CA GLU A 303 -4.64 1.79 12.93
C GLU A 303 -3.91 1.00 11.85
N CYS A 304 -2.84 1.56 11.29
CA CYS A 304 -1.95 0.80 10.41
C CYS A 304 -0.72 0.39 11.22
N PHE A 305 -0.76 -0.81 11.78
CA PHE A 305 0.46 -1.50 12.19
C PHE A 305 0.78 -2.51 11.09
N MET A 306 1.89 -2.30 10.37
CA MET A 306 2.42 -3.24 9.38
C MET A 306 2.85 -4.55 10.07
N LYS A 307 1.88 -5.41 10.39
CA LYS A 307 2.10 -6.80 10.80
C LYS A 307 1.87 -7.68 9.58
N PHE A 308 2.93 -8.20 9.00
CA PHE A 308 2.84 -9.15 7.91
C PHE A 308 2.46 -10.53 8.47
N TRP A 309 1.22 -10.97 8.23
CA TRP A 309 0.63 -12.13 8.92
C TRP A 309 1.46 -13.38 8.69
N ALA A 310 1.87 -13.66 7.46
CA ALA A 310 2.62 -14.87 7.14
C ALA A 310 3.99 -14.92 7.85
N ILE A 311 4.63 -13.76 8.09
CA ILE A 311 5.88 -13.68 8.83
C ILE A 311 5.63 -13.72 10.34
N ASP A 312 4.56 -13.08 10.82
CA ASP A 312 4.16 -13.17 12.23
C ASP A 312 3.86 -14.61 12.65
N GLU A 313 3.29 -15.42 11.76
CA GLU A 313 3.09 -16.86 11.98
C GLU A 313 4.40 -17.66 12.07
N LEU A 314 5.47 -17.18 11.44
CA LEU A 314 6.80 -17.76 11.60
C LEU A 314 7.45 -17.32 12.91
N VAL A 315 7.30 -16.04 13.29
CA VAL A 315 7.92 -15.45 14.48
C VAL A 315 7.23 -15.87 15.76
N SER A 316 5.90 -16.00 15.79
CA SER A 316 5.11 -16.28 17.01
C SER A 316 5.52 -17.57 17.73
N PRO A 317 5.71 -18.71 17.03
CA PRO A 317 6.19 -19.94 17.68
C PRO A 317 7.64 -19.82 18.19
N ILE A 318 8.50 -19.04 17.52
CA ILE A 318 9.86 -18.73 17.99
C ILE A 318 9.79 -17.88 19.26
N ALA A 319 8.98 -16.82 19.24
CA ALA A 319 8.74 -15.92 20.34
C ALA A 319 8.33 -16.68 21.61
N SER A 320 7.39 -17.61 21.48
CA SER A 320 6.93 -18.46 22.60
C SER A 320 8.06 -19.29 23.22
N ARG A 321 8.98 -19.83 22.40
CA ARG A 321 10.15 -20.56 22.93
C ARG A 321 11.17 -19.62 23.58
N MET A 322 11.37 -18.43 23.02
CA MET A 322 12.30 -17.43 23.56
C MET A 322 11.80 -16.82 24.87
N GLU A 323 10.49 -16.72 25.05
CA GLU A 323 9.85 -16.20 26.26
C GLU A 323 10.34 -16.92 27.53
N HIS A 324 10.48 -18.25 27.47
CA HIS A 324 11.02 -19.05 28.58
C HIS A 324 12.44 -18.66 28.99
N HIS A 325 13.26 -18.21 28.04
CA HIS A 325 14.61 -17.72 28.31
C HIS A 325 14.57 -16.26 28.79
N PHE A 326 13.74 -15.42 28.16
CA PHE A 326 13.61 -14.01 28.51
C PHE A 326 13.13 -13.79 29.93
N SER A 327 12.18 -14.60 30.42
CA SER A 327 11.76 -14.50 31.83
C SER A 327 12.90 -14.73 32.83
N LYS A 328 13.95 -15.48 32.45
CA LYS A 328 15.14 -15.72 33.29
C LYS A 328 16.19 -14.62 33.17
N TRP A 329 16.16 -13.86 32.09
CA TRP A 329 17.16 -12.83 31.77
C TRP A 329 16.65 -11.41 31.98
N ALA A 330 15.59 -11.21 32.75
CA ALA A 330 15.00 -9.89 32.98
C ALA A 330 16.04 -8.84 33.46
N GLU A 331 17.03 -9.26 34.24
CA GLU A 331 18.13 -8.41 34.74
C GLU A 331 19.35 -8.36 33.78
N GLN A 332 19.34 -9.13 32.69
CA GLN A 332 20.43 -9.27 31.72
C GLN A 332 19.91 -9.13 30.29
N PRO A 333 19.43 -7.93 29.89
CA PRO A 333 18.83 -7.70 28.58
C PRO A 333 19.81 -7.96 27.41
N GLU A 334 21.12 -7.94 27.66
CA GLU A 334 22.17 -8.23 26.67
C GLU A 334 21.99 -9.61 26.04
N PHE A 335 21.62 -10.61 26.85
CA PHE A 335 21.35 -11.96 26.36
C PHE A 335 20.09 -12.02 25.50
N MET A 336 19.09 -11.19 25.79
CA MET A 336 17.90 -11.08 24.95
C MET A 336 18.25 -10.51 23.57
N PHE A 337 18.98 -9.39 23.53
CA PHE A 337 19.43 -8.77 22.28
C PHE A 337 20.32 -9.72 21.46
N ALA A 338 21.26 -10.40 22.10
CA ALA A 338 22.15 -11.34 21.43
C ALA A 338 21.40 -12.55 20.84
N LEU A 339 20.44 -13.11 21.59
CA LEU A 339 19.65 -14.25 21.11
C LEU A 339 18.78 -13.87 19.91
N VAL A 340 18.09 -12.72 19.98
CA VAL A 340 17.26 -12.22 18.87
C VAL A 340 18.11 -11.98 17.64
N TYR A 341 19.21 -11.25 17.78
CA TYR A 341 20.11 -10.97 16.66
C TYR A 341 20.62 -12.26 15.99
N LYS A 342 21.04 -13.24 16.81
CA LYS A 342 21.52 -14.53 16.31
C LYS A 342 20.44 -15.26 15.51
N ILE A 343 19.24 -15.41 16.07
CA ILE A 343 18.12 -16.09 15.41
C ILE A 343 17.72 -15.36 14.14
N THR A 344 17.59 -14.02 14.16
CA THR A 344 17.25 -13.23 12.98
C THR A 344 18.24 -13.47 11.86
N ARG A 345 19.55 -13.43 12.16
CA ARG A 345 20.62 -13.68 11.19
C ARG A 345 20.63 -15.12 10.68
N ASP A 346 20.52 -16.10 11.57
CA ASP A 346 20.66 -17.52 11.21
C ASP A 346 19.53 -17.99 10.28
N PHE A 347 18.34 -17.39 10.34
CA PHE A 347 17.21 -17.72 9.45
C PHE A 347 17.08 -16.82 8.21
N ILE A 348 17.90 -15.77 8.09
CA ILE A 348 17.73 -14.75 7.03
C ILE A 348 17.85 -15.34 5.63
N VAL A 349 18.73 -16.33 5.45
CA VAL A 349 18.94 -17.01 4.16
C VAL A 349 17.66 -17.69 3.67
N GLY A 350 16.90 -18.37 4.55
CA GLY A 350 15.64 -18.97 4.12
C GLY A 350 14.52 -17.95 3.93
N VAL A 351 14.60 -16.78 4.58
CA VAL A 351 13.68 -15.67 4.31
C VAL A 351 13.93 -15.14 2.90
N ASP A 352 15.19 -14.91 2.54
CA ASP A 352 15.57 -14.41 1.22
C ASP A 352 15.30 -15.45 0.13
N ASP A 353 15.77 -16.69 0.29
CA ASP A 353 15.72 -17.70 -0.77
C ASP A 353 14.33 -18.33 -0.97
N VAL A 354 13.48 -18.31 0.07
CA VAL A 354 12.17 -18.98 0.05
C VAL A 354 11.03 -17.99 0.10
N LEU A 355 11.06 -16.99 1.00
CA LEU A 355 9.93 -16.10 1.18
C LEU A 355 9.93 -14.96 0.16
N GLN A 356 11.09 -14.38 -0.18
CA GLN A 356 11.14 -13.28 -1.17
C GLN A 356 10.52 -13.71 -2.53
N PRO A 357 10.86 -14.86 -3.14
CA PRO A 357 10.22 -15.29 -4.38
C PRO A 357 8.71 -15.51 -4.26
N LEU A 358 8.22 -15.88 -3.08
CA LEU A 358 6.77 -16.05 -2.85
C LEU A 358 6.06 -14.70 -2.72
N ILE A 359 6.70 -13.72 -2.08
CA ILE A 359 6.22 -12.33 -1.99
C ILE A 359 6.18 -11.70 -3.39
N ASP A 360 7.24 -11.90 -4.18
CA ASP A 360 7.32 -11.41 -5.56
C ASP A 360 6.22 -12.03 -6.43
N ARG A 361 5.99 -13.35 -6.28
CA ARG A 361 4.88 -14.06 -6.95
C ARG A 361 3.51 -13.56 -6.51
N ALA A 362 3.37 -13.13 -5.26
CA ALA A 362 2.16 -12.50 -4.75
C ALA A 362 1.96 -11.06 -5.26
N ARG A 363 2.93 -10.51 -6.02
CA ARG A 363 2.94 -9.14 -6.57
C ARG A 363 2.85 -8.05 -5.50
N LEU A 364 3.42 -8.33 -4.33
CA LEU A 364 3.55 -7.37 -3.23
C LEU A 364 4.81 -6.51 -3.44
N THR A 365 4.83 -5.72 -4.52
CA THR A 365 6.02 -5.02 -5.05
C THR A 365 6.69 -4.02 -4.11
N SER A 366 6.07 -3.68 -2.98
CA SER A 366 6.65 -2.80 -1.95
C SER A 366 7.10 -3.54 -0.68
N TYR A 367 7.09 -4.88 -0.67
CA TYR A 367 7.43 -5.66 0.52
C TYR A 367 8.75 -6.41 0.34
N SER A 368 9.70 -6.14 1.24
CA SER A 368 10.89 -6.96 1.43
C SER A 368 10.63 -8.01 2.51
N ALA A 369 10.81 -9.28 2.16
CA ALA A 369 10.70 -10.41 3.11
C ALA A 369 11.67 -10.22 4.27
N ARG A 370 12.89 -9.74 3.95
CA ARG A 370 13.95 -9.47 4.91
C ARG A 370 13.58 -8.35 5.87
N GLU A 371 13.11 -7.21 5.37
CA GLU A 371 12.69 -6.09 6.21
C GLU A 371 11.53 -6.48 7.11
N ALA A 372 10.54 -7.21 6.58
CA ALA A 372 9.41 -7.69 7.35
C ALA A 372 9.82 -8.71 8.43
N TRP A 373 10.78 -9.59 8.14
CA TRP A 373 11.35 -10.52 9.11
C TRP A 373 12.11 -9.81 10.24
N VAL A 374 13.02 -8.90 9.89
CA VAL A 374 13.77 -8.08 10.85
C VAL A 374 12.79 -7.28 11.72
N SER A 375 11.80 -6.63 11.10
CA SER A 375 10.79 -5.84 11.80
C SER A 375 9.98 -6.70 12.77
N ALA A 376 9.52 -7.87 12.35
CA ALA A 376 8.75 -8.77 13.21
C ALA A 376 9.56 -9.25 14.42
N MET A 377 10.85 -9.58 14.23
CA MET A 377 11.74 -9.98 15.32
C MET A 377 12.03 -8.82 16.30
N VAL A 378 12.21 -7.59 15.79
CA VAL A 378 12.36 -6.38 16.63
C VAL A 378 11.08 -6.09 17.41
N GLN A 379 9.90 -6.17 16.77
CA GLN A 379 8.61 -5.96 17.42
C GLN A 379 8.35 -6.99 18.53
N MET A 380 8.70 -8.25 18.29
CA MET A 380 8.63 -9.30 19.29
C MET A 380 9.49 -8.96 20.52
N LEU A 381 10.76 -8.60 20.32
CA LEU A 381 11.66 -8.24 21.41
C LEU A 381 11.18 -6.99 22.15
N SER A 382 10.79 -5.95 21.42
CA SER A 382 10.25 -4.70 21.98
C SER A 382 9.05 -4.96 22.88
N GLY A 383 8.12 -5.82 22.43
CA GLY A 383 6.97 -6.25 23.22
C GLY A 383 7.36 -6.95 24.53
N PHE A 384 8.43 -7.75 24.53
CA PHE A 384 8.95 -8.37 25.74
C PHE A 384 9.64 -7.38 26.67
N LEU A 385 10.53 -6.53 26.15
CA LEU A 385 11.24 -5.53 26.95
C LEU A 385 10.26 -4.57 27.62
N ALA A 386 9.23 -4.12 26.89
CA ALA A 386 8.19 -3.24 27.41
C ALA A 386 7.48 -3.86 28.62
N ARG A 387 7.04 -5.13 28.52
CA ARG A 387 6.32 -5.82 29.58
C ARG A 387 7.21 -6.27 30.73
N GLY A 388 8.39 -6.80 30.44
CA GLY A 388 9.20 -7.55 31.40
C GLY A 388 10.33 -6.74 32.05
N VAL A 389 10.96 -5.83 31.31
CA VAL A 389 12.17 -5.12 31.79
C VAL A 389 11.83 -3.67 32.12
N VAL A 390 11.27 -2.94 31.14
CA VAL A 390 10.86 -1.53 31.27
C VAL A 390 9.83 -1.37 32.38
N SER A 391 8.80 -2.22 32.42
CA SER A 391 7.78 -2.16 33.47
C SER A 391 8.39 -2.37 34.87
N VAL A 392 9.35 -3.30 35.02
CA VAL A 392 10.00 -3.59 36.31
C VAL A 392 10.89 -2.43 36.74
N LEU A 393 11.68 -1.88 35.81
CA LEU A 393 12.51 -0.70 36.08
C LEU A 393 11.66 0.53 36.42
N ALA A 394 10.51 0.71 35.78
CA ALA A 394 9.59 1.80 36.08
C ALA A 394 9.00 1.70 37.50
N GLU A 395 8.68 0.49 37.98
CA GLU A 395 8.24 0.29 39.36
C GLU A 395 9.38 0.54 40.36
N ARG A 396 10.58 -0.03 40.12
CA ARG A 396 11.75 0.21 41.00
C ARG A 396 12.15 1.68 41.08
N TYR A 397 11.93 2.46 40.01
CA TYR A 397 12.21 3.90 40.02
C TYR A 397 11.34 4.69 41.03
N LYS A 398 10.14 4.20 41.35
CA LYS A 398 9.26 4.83 42.34
C LYS A 398 9.81 4.71 43.77
N GLU A 399 10.68 3.73 44.02
CA GLU A 399 11.31 3.51 45.31
C GLU A 399 12.46 4.50 45.53
N LYS A 400 12.39 5.30 46.60
CA LYS A 400 13.33 6.42 46.84
C LYS A 400 14.80 5.99 46.98
N HIS A 401 15.05 4.77 47.42
CA HIS A 401 16.40 4.28 47.73
C HIS A 401 17.14 3.67 46.53
N MET A 402 16.46 3.37 45.43
CA MET A 402 17.04 2.63 44.28
C MET A 402 17.20 3.49 43.01
N LYS A 403 16.93 4.80 43.08
CA LYS A 403 16.87 5.67 41.90
C LYS A 403 18.16 5.70 41.07
N SER A 404 19.32 5.80 41.71
CA SER A 404 20.60 5.91 41.00
C SER A 404 20.95 4.61 40.25
N GLU A 405 20.69 3.46 40.86
CA GLU A 405 20.92 2.14 40.26
C GLU A 405 19.96 1.92 39.09
N VAL A 406 18.68 2.26 39.27
CA VAL A 406 17.66 2.17 38.22
C VAL A 406 18.00 3.07 37.02
N ILE A 407 18.47 4.30 37.25
CA ILE A 407 18.93 5.20 36.16
C ILE A 407 20.09 4.57 35.39
N SER A 408 21.05 3.94 36.07
CA SER A 408 22.17 3.25 35.41
C SER A 408 21.66 2.07 34.56
N SER A 409 20.75 1.26 35.08
CA SER A 409 20.16 0.13 34.35
C SER A 409 19.31 0.58 33.16
N TRP A 410 18.63 1.72 33.26
CA TRP A 410 17.92 2.35 32.14
C TRP A 410 18.87 2.78 31.03
N LEU A 411 19.96 3.46 31.37
CA LEU A 411 20.97 3.87 30.39
C LEU A 411 21.62 2.66 29.72
N HIS A 412 21.94 1.63 30.50
CA HIS A 412 22.46 0.37 29.98
C HIS A 412 21.52 -0.29 28.95
N LEU A 413 20.23 -0.36 29.28
CA LEU A 413 19.21 -0.88 28.37
C LEU A 413 19.13 -0.06 27.07
N ILE A 414 19.19 1.27 27.16
CA ILE A 414 19.15 2.17 26.01
C ILE A 414 20.39 1.96 25.13
N ASP A 415 21.58 1.87 25.71
CA ASP A 415 22.83 1.64 24.97
C ASP A 415 22.76 0.32 24.19
N HIS A 416 22.28 -0.75 24.83
CA HIS A 416 22.08 -2.03 24.18
C HIS A 416 21.00 -1.97 23.09
N ALA A 417 19.90 -1.25 23.31
CA ALA A 417 18.84 -1.08 22.31
C ALA A 417 19.36 -0.33 21.08
N VAL A 418 20.14 0.75 21.26
CA VAL A 418 20.72 1.52 20.15
C VAL A 418 21.75 0.69 19.39
N ALA A 419 22.62 -0.05 20.09
CA ALA A 419 23.59 -0.92 19.45
C ALA A 419 22.92 -2.06 18.66
N PHE A 420 21.85 -2.63 19.22
CA PHE A 420 21.05 -3.66 18.57
C PHE A 420 20.32 -3.12 17.33
N ASP A 421 19.68 -1.96 17.44
CA ASP A 421 18.97 -1.32 16.32
C ASP A 421 19.91 -1.08 15.12
N LYS A 422 21.09 -0.53 15.37
CA LYS A 422 22.12 -0.36 14.31
C LYS A 422 22.48 -1.68 13.62
N ARG A 423 22.63 -2.76 14.38
CA ARG A 423 22.93 -4.09 13.83
C ARG A 423 21.76 -4.66 13.03
N MET A 424 20.53 -4.47 13.49
CA MET A 424 19.32 -4.92 12.79
C MET A 424 19.08 -4.13 11.49
N GLN A 425 19.35 -2.82 11.49
CA GLN A 425 19.30 -1.99 10.28
C GLN A 425 20.30 -2.45 9.22
N LEU A 426 21.53 -2.80 9.63
CA LEU A 426 22.51 -3.38 8.70
C LEU A 426 22.02 -4.70 8.13
N LEU A 427 21.46 -5.59 8.96
CA LEU A 427 20.86 -6.83 8.48
C LEU A 427 19.74 -6.60 7.47
N ALA A 428 18.88 -5.60 7.67
CA ALA A 428 17.81 -5.28 6.73
C ALA A 428 18.35 -4.74 5.39
N ARG A 429 19.39 -3.89 5.41
CA ARG A 429 19.90 -3.17 4.23
C ARG A 429 20.85 -3.95 3.33
N LEU A 430 21.47 -5.04 3.80
CA LEU A 430 22.48 -5.82 3.05
C LEU A 430 22.01 -6.44 1.71
N ALA A 431 20.80 -6.14 1.23
CA ALA A 431 20.30 -6.54 -0.10
C ALA A 431 20.19 -5.35 -1.08
N GLN A 432 20.28 -4.10 -0.61
CA GLN A 432 20.12 -2.91 -1.47
C GLN A 432 21.41 -2.50 -2.20
N ASP A 433 22.56 -3.07 -1.86
CA ASP A 433 23.87 -2.68 -2.42
C ASP A 433 24.33 -3.55 -3.61
N LEU A 434 23.44 -4.36 -4.21
CA LEU A 434 23.81 -5.32 -5.27
C LEU A 434 22.95 -5.27 -6.55
N ASP A 435 22.07 -4.27 -6.71
CA ASP A 435 21.34 -4.01 -7.98
C ASP A 435 21.77 -2.69 -8.62
#